data_AF-A0A9P6GN47-F1
#
_entry.id   AF-A0A9P6GN47-F1
#
_cell.length_a   1.000
_cell.length_b   1.000
_cell.length_c   1.000
_cell.angle_alpha   90.00
_cell.angle_beta   90.00
_cell.angle_gamma   90.00
#
_symmetry.space_group_name_H-M   'P 1'
#
loop_
_entity.id
_entity.type
_entity.pdbx_description
1 polymer ?
#
loop_
_entity_poly.entity_id
_entity_poly.type
_entity_poly.pdbx_seq_one_letter_code
_entity_poly.pdbx_strand_id
1 'polypeptide(L)'
;MAEITMSTKAKGKRAADDEADDGKSVPIMAPPPASHTTAPVSRLTAPKVLRRHRHRRENVAANVWGPCLPGSDAPHPFSVYKAILRHPNLFFQFAIRLPQKTIVDLYAIDKEFHYRFNKYSTSIIHDFARHHAPQAAYIFSWVLFPELCISDPMLRPMDGRPHLARDIPSLRWTQMVIHRENVVWNILTILAVDGHRVPRETYIVLMKFWLLMEMDNTALRTTFLADSTIWTDQDLYFFHLFLVKLDMHLNHPVYNHGFIDLSHMLLTQKTLSTLHKVLAGQQTLDYDDLTDMLIRTYHEEDLDLDTNPWLADPEEHGVEADDMGSLSREGWIFEGERMHSPVDLVRIEAIDRGLNIQEYLIDFMMYGYIDLDNKQNFPAPRRWRGEKKLSVPNEPWPIPSATNDLLATLNKKYDTKQEQGDLKYVSVSRAQQREKVFIWDSSPKQHEQVEGIKNDTVENAGEEMEVDE
;
A
#
# COMPACT_ATOMS: atom_id res chain seq x y z
N MET A 1 -13.37 -56.85 -11.45
CA MET A 1 -13.10 -56.35 -12.81
C MET A 1 -12.56 -54.94 -12.69
N ALA A 2 -11.37 -54.72 -13.26
CA ALA A 2 -10.70 -53.45 -13.54
C ALA A 2 -10.27 -52.55 -12.36
N GLU A 3 -9.10 -52.87 -11.80
CA GLU A 3 -8.18 -51.90 -11.21
C GLU A 3 -7.52 -51.08 -12.34
N ILE A 4 -7.51 -49.75 -12.23
CA ILE A 4 -6.61 -48.89 -13.01
C ILE A 4 -5.97 -47.88 -12.07
N THR A 5 -4.67 -48.04 -11.94
CA THR A 5 -3.68 -47.23 -11.23
C THR A 5 -3.55 -45.84 -11.87
N MET A 6 -3.59 -44.78 -11.05
CA MET A 6 -3.27 -43.42 -11.50
C MET A 6 -1.81 -43.07 -11.17
N SER A 7 -1.11 -42.70 -12.25
CA SER A 7 0.27 -42.28 -12.32
C SER A 7 0.44 -40.84 -11.81
N THR A 8 1.31 -40.64 -10.82
CA THR A 8 1.73 -39.31 -10.35
C THR A 8 2.97 -38.85 -11.12
N LYS A 9 2.90 -37.62 -11.63
CA LYS A 9 3.93 -36.95 -12.43
C LYS A 9 4.78 -36.03 -11.55
N ALA A 10 6.09 -36.24 -11.61
CA ALA A 10 7.18 -35.26 -11.56
C ALA A 10 7.40 -34.37 -10.30
N LYS A 11 8.46 -34.69 -9.55
CA LYS A 11 9.36 -33.71 -8.89
C LYS A 11 10.80 -34.03 -9.29
N GLY A 12 11.34 -33.28 -10.25
CA GLY A 12 12.74 -33.39 -10.67
C GLY A 12 13.63 -32.49 -9.81
N LYS A 13 14.26 -33.05 -8.78
CA LYS A 13 15.49 -32.51 -8.16
C LYS A 13 16.67 -32.95 -9.03
N ARG A 14 17.47 -32.01 -9.52
CA ARG A 14 18.77 -32.31 -10.13
C ARG A 14 19.81 -32.44 -9.01
N ALA A 15 20.35 -33.65 -8.84
CA ALA A 15 21.60 -33.88 -8.13
C ALA A 15 22.76 -33.73 -9.13
N ALA A 16 23.89 -33.22 -8.65
CA ALA A 16 25.14 -33.13 -9.39
C ALA A 16 25.90 -34.46 -9.22
N ASP A 17 26.33 -35.06 -10.32
CA ASP A 17 27.19 -36.24 -10.33
C ASP A 17 28.65 -35.79 -10.45
N ASP A 18 29.44 -36.07 -9.42
CA ASP A 18 30.90 -36.06 -9.44
C ASP A 18 31.39 -37.44 -9.92
N GLU A 19 31.99 -37.51 -11.11
CA GLU A 19 32.71 -38.70 -11.57
C GLU A 19 34.19 -38.62 -11.17
N ALA A 20 34.63 -39.60 -10.39
CA ALA A 20 36.01 -39.92 -10.10
C ALA A 20 36.62 -40.70 -11.26
N ASP A 21 37.79 -40.29 -11.74
CA ASP A 21 38.57 -41.01 -12.76
C ASP A 21 39.82 -41.65 -12.13
N ASP A 22 39.93 -42.96 -12.34
CA ASP A 22 40.91 -43.88 -11.75
C ASP A 22 42.18 -43.93 -12.59
N GLY A 23 43.32 -43.93 -11.91
CA GLY A 23 44.64 -43.87 -12.52
C GLY A 23 45.02 -45.11 -13.34
N LYS A 24 45.77 -44.87 -14.43
CA LYS A 24 46.76 -45.79 -14.99
C LYS A 24 47.91 -45.03 -15.64
N SER A 25 49.11 -45.54 -15.38
CA SER A 25 50.40 -44.87 -15.54
C SER A 25 51.28 -45.51 -16.64
N VAL A 26 52.24 -44.70 -17.15
CA VAL A 26 53.57 -45.05 -17.76
C VAL A 26 53.61 -45.25 -19.32
N PRO A 27 54.71 -44.92 -20.07
CA PRO A 27 55.85 -43.99 -19.89
C PRO A 27 56.14 -43.00 -21.07
N ILE A 28 57.10 -42.13 -20.77
CA ILE A 28 57.83 -41.09 -21.52
C ILE A 28 58.54 -41.58 -22.81
N MET A 29 58.49 -40.76 -23.88
CA MET A 29 59.53 -40.68 -24.93
C MET A 29 59.59 -39.25 -25.50
N ALA A 30 60.80 -38.70 -25.68
CA ALA A 30 61.13 -37.40 -26.28
C ALA A 30 62.28 -37.61 -27.30
N PRO A 31 62.77 -36.61 -28.09
CA PRO A 31 62.27 -35.31 -28.59
C PRO A 31 62.38 -35.26 -30.17
N PRO A 32 62.39 -34.11 -30.93
CA PRO A 32 63.41 -33.02 -30.94
C PRO A 32 62.85 -31.57 -31.21
N PRO A 33 63.71 -30.52 -31.26
CA PRO A 33 63.30 -29.10 -31.10
C PRO A 33 63.31 -28.27 -32.40
N ALA A 34 62.51 -27.18 -32.46
CA ALA A 34 62.89 -25.88 -33.05
C ALA A 34 61.72 -24.86 -33.04
N SER A 35 61.99 -23.70 -32.42
CA SER A 35 61.60 -22.33 -32.77
C SER A 35 60.26 -22.04 -33.47
N HIS A 36 59.40 -21.22 -32.86
CA HIS A 36 59.18 -19.80 -33.22
C HIS A 36 57.88 -19.22 -32.62
N THR A 37 58.00 -17.95 -32.22
CA THR A 37 56.94 -16.92 -32.12
C THR A 37 56.10 -16.87 -30.84
N THR A 38 56.50 -15.94 -29.97
CA THR A 38 55.66 -15.31 -28.95
C THR A 38 54.46 -14.61 -29.60
N ALA A 39 53.26 -15.18 -29.42
CA ALA A 39 52.00 -14.50 -29.74
C ALA A 39 51.42 -13.83 -28.48
N PRO A 40 50.83 -12.63 -28.60
CA PRO A 40 50.37 -11.86 -27.46
C PRO A 40 49.10 -12.46 -26.83
N VAL A 41 49.02 -12.35 -25.51
CA VAL A 41 47.89 -12.71 -24.65
C VAL A 41 46.60 -12.09 -25.21
N SER A 42 45.75 -12.91 -25.83
CA SER A 42 44.46 -12.46 -26.36
C SER A 42 43.44 -12.32 -25.23
N ARG A 43 42.95 -11.09 -25.11
CA ARG A 43 41.81 -10.64 -24.31
C ARG A 43 40.68 -11.67 -24.23
N LEU A 44 40.20 -11.90 -23.01
CA LEU A 44 38.87 -12.38 -22.61
C LEU A 44 37.91 -12.59 -23.79
N THR A 45 37.91 -13.82 -24.31
CA THR A 45 37.00 -14.26 -25.36
C THR A 45 35.59 -14.30 -24.77
N ALA A 46 34.76 -13.32 -25.14
CA ALA A 46 33.33 -13.40 -24.85
C ALA A 46 32.78 -14.75 -25.35
N PRO A 47 31.93 -15.44 -24.58
CA PRO A 47 31.46 -16.78 -24.93
C PRO A 47 30.80 -16.77 -26.30
N LYS A 48 31.30 -17.62 -27.21
CA LYS A 48 30.78 -17.78 -28.56
C LYS A 48 29.44 -18.50 -28.47
N VAL A 49 28.35 -17.76 -28.64
CA VAL A 49 26.99 -18.31 -28.72
C VAL A 49 26.91 -19.24 -29.93
N LEU A 50 26.99 -20.56 -29.70
CA LEU A 50 27.00 -21.58 -30.76
C LEU A 50 25.65 -21.73 -31.46
N ARG A 51 24.53 -21.43 -30.77
CA ARG A 51 23.19 -21.44 -31.37
C ARG A 51 22.19 -20.70 -30.47
N ARG A 52 21.46 -19.74 -31.04
CA ARG A 52 20.20 -19.26 -30.45
C ARG A 52 19.08 -20.13 -31.00
N HIS A 53 18.41 -20.90 -30.15
CA HIS A 53 17.22 -21.64 -30.57
C HIS A 53 16.10 -20.62 -30.85
N ARG A 54 15.92 -20.23 -32.12
CA ARG A 54 14.80 -19.39 -32.55
C ARG A 54 13.54 -20.25 -32.55
N HIS A 55 12.73 -20.17 -31.49
CA HIS A 55 11.42 -20.85 -31.44
C HIS A 55 10.38 -20.27 -32.39
N ARG A 56 10.67 -19.11 -32.99
CA ARG A 56 9.82 -18.48 -33.99
C ARG A 56 10.27 -18.95 -35.36
N ARG A 57 9.44 -19.75 -36.05
CA ARG A 57 9.59 -19.96 -37.49
C ARG A 57 9.68 -18.58 -38.14
N GLU A 58 10.75 -18.34 -38.90
CA GLU A 58 10.83 -17.14 -39.72
C GLU A 58 9.58 -17.11 -40.58
N ASN A 59 8.92 -15.96 -40.62
CA ASN A 59 7.69 -15.80 -41.36
C ASN A 59 8.05 -16.04 -42.84
N VAL A 60 7.70 -17.20 -43.39
CA VAL A 60 8.11 -17.60 -44.75
C VAL A 60 7.67 -16.55 -45.77
N ALA A 61 6.53 -15.89 -45.52
CA ALA A 61 6.05 -14.74 -46.28
C ALA A 61 7.03 -13.55 -46.31
N ALA A 62 7.79 -13.29 -45.24
CA ALA A 62 8.77 -12.20 -45.20
C ALA A 62 10.04 -12.51 -46.02
N ASN A 63 10.42 -13.78 -46.14
CA ASN A 63 11.55 -14.21 -46.97
C ASN A 63 11.17 -14.33 -48.45
N VAL A 64 9.91 -14.66 -48.77
CA VAL A 64 9.42 -14.82 -50.15
C VAL A 64 8.95 -13.50 -50.76
N TRP A 65 8.40 -12.58 -49.97
CA TRP A 65 7.86 -11.31 -50.47
C TRP A 65 8.70 -10.08 -50.10
N GLY A 66 9.83 -10.27 -49.40
CA GLY A 66 10.59 -9.14 -48.85
C GLY A 66 9.76 -8.28 -47.89
N PRO A 67 10.26 -7.13 -47.41
CA PRO A 67 9.50 -6.21 -46.57
C PRO A 67 8.33 -5.53 -47.32
N CYS A 68 8.26 -5.68 -48.64
CA CYS A 68 7.31 -4.98 -49.49
C CYS A 68 6.35 -5.99 -50.15
N LEU A 69 5.19 -6.17 -49.52
CA LEU A 69 4.03 -6.77 -50.19
C LEU A 69 3.71 -5.94 -51.47
N PRO A 70 3.57 -6.57 -52.64
CA PRO A 70 3.17 -5.86 -53.86
C PRO A 70 1.77 -5.23 -53.63
N GLY A 71 1.73 -3.90 -53.59
CA GLY A 71 0.55 -3.10 -53.20
C GLY A 71 0.76 -2.18 -51.98
N SER A 72 1.90 -2.26 -51.29
CA SER A 72 2.24 -1.46 -50.10
C SER A 72 3.09 -0.21 -50.39
N ASP A 73 2.99 0.39 -51.58
CA ASP A 73 3.64 1.68 -51.89
C ASP A 73 2.74 2.89 -51.54
N ALA A 74 1.56 2.65 -50.96
CA ALA A 74 0.80 3.72 -50.35
C ALA A 74 1.56 4.23 -49.10
N PRO A 75 1.92 5.52 -49.02
CA PRO A 75 2.53 6.08 -47.82
C PRO A 75 1.62 5.75 -46.65
N HIS A 76 2.14 5.04 -45.65
CA HIS A 76 1.35 4.70 -44.48
C HIS A 76 0.74 5.99 -43.93
N PRO A 77 -0.59 6.04 -43.73
CA PRO A 77 -1.23 7.26 -43.25
C PRO A 77 -0.56 7.67 -41.94
N PHE A 78 -0.16 8.94 -41.85
CA PHE A 78 0.52 9.47 -40.68
C PHE A 78 -0.38 9.25 -39.45
N SER A 79 0.06 8.39 -38.55
CA SER A 79 -0.61 8.15 -37.28
C SER A 79 0.07 8.97 -36.20
N VAL A 80 -0.64 9.99 -35.70
CA VAL A 80 -0.20 10.84 -34.58
C VAL A 80 0.21 9.97 -33.39
N TYR A 81 -0.60 8.95 -33.07
CA TYR A 81 -0.30 8.00 -32.00
C TYR A 81 1.05 7.30 -32.20
N LYS A 82 1.32 6.75 -33.39
CA LYS A 82 2.62 6.12 -33.68
C LYS A 82 3.78 7.11 -33.67
N ALA A 83 3.57 8.35 -34.09
CA ALA A 83 4.56 9.41 -33.98
C ALA A 83 4.91 9.73 -32.51
N ILE A 84 3.91 9.81 -31.63
CA ILE A 84 4.08 10.01 -30.18
C ILE A 84 4.87 8.83 -29.58
N LEU A 85 4.49 7.59 -29.90
CA LEU A 85 5.21 6.42 -29.42
C LEU A 85 6.68 6.45 -29.83
N ARG A 86 6.98 6.87 -31.07
CA ARG A 86 8.34 6.91 -31.61
C ARG A 86 9.20 8.02 -31.02
N HIS A 87 8.58 9.11 -30.59
CA HIS A 87 9.30 10.23 -30.03
C HIS A 87 9.81 9.90 -28.61
N PRO A 88 11.13 10.04 -28.34
CA PRO A 88 11.73 9.60 -27.08
C PRO A 88 11.13 10.30 -25.86
N ASN A 89 10.85 11.60 -25.93
CA ASN A 89 10.38 12.37 -24.76
C ASN A 89 8.84 12.39 -24.62
N LEU A 90 8.10 12.24 -25.72
CA LEU A 90 6.63 12.33 -25.68
C LEU A 90 6.03 11.01 -25.22
N PHE A 91 6.69 9.89 -25.51
CA PHE A 91 6.26 8.58 -25.05
C PHE A 91 6.12 8.48 -23.53
N PHE A 92 7.08 9.00 -22.76
CA PHE A 92 7.00 8.98 -21.28
C PHE A 92 5.83 9.80 -20.76
N GLN A 93 5.69 11.04 -21.23
CA GLN A 93 4.61 11.93 -20.81
C GLN A 93 3.23 11.39 -21.20
N PHE A 94 3.15 10.70 -22.34
CA PHE A 94 1.97 9.97 -22.77
C PHE A 94 1.68 8.79 -21.83
N ALA A 95 2.65 7.89 -21.63
CA ALA A 95 2.46 6.69 -20.83
C ALA A 95 2.08 6.99 -19.37
N ILE A 96 2.72 7.98 -18.74
CA ILE A 96 2.49 8.35 -17.33
C ILE A 96 1.08 8.90 -17.10
N ARG A 97 0.44 9.52 -18.11
CA ARG A 97 -0.90 10.13 -17.96
C ARG A 97 -2.05 9.21 -18.35
N LEU A 98 -1.76 7.99 -18.80
CA LEU A 98 -2.80 7.06 -19.20
C LEU A 98 -3.56 6.54 -17.98
N PRO A 99 -4.88 6.32 -18.08
CA PRO A 99 -5.59 5.54 -17.09
C PRO A 99 -5.02 4.13 -16.94
N GLN A 100 -5.04 3.60 -15.71
CA GLN A 100 -4.52 2.27 -15.37
C GLN A 100 -5.06 1.13 -16.25
N LYS A 101 -6.33 1.20 -16.68
CA LYS A 101 -6.89 0.19 -17.60
C LYS A 101 -6.29 0.33 -19.00
N THR A 102 -6.26 1.55 -19.51
CA THR A 102 -5.76 1.86 -20.85
C THR A 102 -4.29 1.52 -21.04
N ILE A 103 -3.44 1.73 -20.03
CA ILE A 103 -2.01 1.36 -20.14
C ILE A 103 -1.83 -0.15 -20.27
N VAL A 104 -2.63 -0.95 -19.56
CA VAL A 104 -2.62 -2.42 -19.65
C VAL A 104 -3.15 -2.87 -21.00
N ASP A 105 -4.25 -2.26 -21.48
CA ASP A 105 -4.83 -2.56 -22.78
C ASP A 105 -3.83 -2.26 -23.91
N LEU A 106 -3.18 -1.09 -23.88
CA LEU A 106 -2.17 -0.71 -24.88
C LEU A 106 -0.93 -1.61 -24.82
N TYR A 107 -0.53 -2.03 -23.61
CA TYR A 107 0.55 -3.01 -23.42
C TYR A 107 0.22 -4.38 -24.03
N ALA A 108 -1.04 -4.79 -24.01
CA ALA A 108 -1.50 -6.07 -24.58
C ALA A 108 -1.77 -5.99 -26.09
N ILE A 109 -2.32 -4.87 -26.59
CA ILE A 109 -2.81 -4.73 -27.96
C ILE A 109 -1.70 -4.28 -28.92
N ASP A 110 -0.92 -3.25 -28.57
CA ASP A 110 0.03 -2.64 -29.49
C ASP A 110 1.47 -3.12 -29.27
N LYS A 111 2.02 -3.81 -30.27
CA LYS A 111 3.40 -4.34 -30.27
C LYS A 111 4.46 -3.25 -30.09
N GLU A 112 4.24 -2.06 -30.65
CA GLU A 112 5.24 -0.97 -30.57
C GLU A 112 5.25 -0.34 -29.18
N PHE A 113 4.06 -0.15 -28.60
CA PHE A 113 3.91 0.28 -27.21
C PHE A 113 4.54 -0.75 -26.27
N HIS A 114 4.19 -2.02 -26.41
CA HIS A 114 4.75 -3.13 -25.63
C HIS A 114 6.28 -3.16 -25.65
N TYR A 115 6.88 -3.06 -26.84
CA TYR A 115 8.34 -3.05 -26.97
C TYR A 115 8.99 -1.85 -26.26
N ARG A 116 8.45 -0.65 -26.44
CA ARG A 116 9.00 0.56 -25.80
C ARG A 116 8.78 0.56 -24.30
N PHE A 117 7.62 0.07 -23.84
CA PHE A 117 7.33 -0.10 -22.44
C PHE A 117 8.35 -1.03 -21.78
N ASN A 118 8.62 -2.21 -22.38
CA ASN A 118 9.63 -3.14 -21.86
C ASN A 118 11.04 -2.55 -21.86
N LYS A 119 11.38 -1.72 -22.86
CA LYS A 119 12.68 -1.05 -22.91
C LYS A 119 12.92 -0.10 -21.73
N TYR A 120 11.87 0.52 -21.20
CA TYR A 120 11.93 1.52 -20.13
C TYR A 120 11.03 1.17 -18.94
N SER A 121 10.80 -0.13 -18.70
CA SER A 121 9.79 -0.62 -17.76
C SER A 121 9.99 -0.09 -16.35
N THR A 122 11.22 -0.13 -15.82
CA THR A 122 11.53 0.38 -14.48
C THR A 122 11.10 1.83 -14.29
N SER A 123 11.52 2.70 -15.21
CA SER A 123 11.27 4.15 -15.11
C SER A 123 9.79 4.44 -15.27
N ILE A 124 9.14 3.84 -16.29
CA ILE A 124 7.72 4.10 -16.56
C ILE A 124 6.86 3.63 -15.40
N ILE A 125 7.10 2.43 -14.86
CA ILE A 125 6.30 1.86 -13.78
C ILE A 125 6.44 2.69 -12.50
N HIS A 126 7.67 3.09 -12.17
CA HIS A 126 7.93 3.93 -11.00
C HIS A 126 7.31 5.33 -11.15
N ASP A 127 7.52 5.99 -12.29
CA ASP A 127 6.99 7.33 -12.55
C ASP A 127 5.46 7.32 -12.66
N PHE A 128 4.87 6.26 -13.22
CA PHE A 128 3.43 6.08 -13.28
C PHE A 128 2.83 5.94 -11.88
N ALA A 129 3.43 5.10 -11.02
CA ALA A 129 2.99 4.96 -9.63
C ALA A 129 3.11 6.28 -8.87
N ARG A 130 4.24 7.00 -9.02
CA ARG A 130 4.47 8.30 -8.38
C ARG A 130 3.51 9.38 -8.88
N HIS A 131 3.09 9.33 -10.15
CA HIS A 131 2.15 10.30 -10.71
C HIS A 131 0.73 10.08 -10.21
N HIS A 132 0.26 8.82 -10.19
CA HIS A 132 -1.11 8.50 -9.81
C HIS A 132 -1.31 8.38 -8.30
N ALA A 133 -0.26 7.99 -7.57
CA ALA A 133 -0.34 7.56 -6.18
C ALA A 133 0.96 7.86 -5.41
N PRO A 134 1.34 9.13 -5.20
CA PRO A 134 2.68 9.51 -4.75
C PRO A 134 3.03 9.01 -3.34
N GLN A 135 2.08 9.11 -2.40
CA GLN A 135 2.30 8.71 -1.02
C GLN A 135 2.26 7.18 -0.87
N ALA A 136 1.28 6.54 -1.53
CA ALA A 136 1.18 5.08 -1.53
C ALA A 136 2.39 4.43 -2.22
N ALA A 137 2.92 5.00 -3.30
CA ALA A 137 4.10 4.47 -3.98
C ALA A 137 5.37 4.55 -3.13
N TYR A 138 5.46 5.55 -2.24
CA TYR A 138 6.56 5.68 -1.29
C TYR A 138 6.46 4.63 -0.16
N ILE A 139 5.27 4.46 0.42
CA ILE A 139 5.05 3.53 1.55
C ILE A 139 5.08 2.08 1.09
N PHE A 140 4.37 1.74 0.02
CA PHE A 140 4.30 0.39 -0.54
C PHE A 140 5.42 0.15 -1.54
N SER A 141 6.66 0.32 -1.09
CA SER A 141 7.84 0.08 -1.91
C SER A 141 7.83 -1.34 -2.47
N TRP A 142 8.09 -1.50 -3.76
CA TRP A 142 8.08 -2.80 -4.45
C TRP A 142 9.07 -3.81 -3.87
N VAL A 143 10.10 -3.35 -3.16
CA VAL A 143 11.07 -4.19 -2.44
C VAL A 143 10.39 -5.05 -1.38
N LEU A 144 9.30 -4.54 -0.78
CA LEU A 144 8.49 -5.25 0.21
C LEU A 144 7.55 -6.28 -0.44
N PHE A 145 7.39 -6.23 -1.76
CA PHE A 145 6.47 -7.08 -2.52
C PHE A 145 7.18 -7.79 -3.68
N PRO A 146 8.15 -8.68 -3.39
CA PRO A 146 8.91 -9.41 -4.41
C PRO A 146 7.99 -10.27 -5.30
N GLU A 147 6.88 -10.76 -4.78
CA GLU A 147 5.87 -11.53 -5.51
C GLU A 147 5.20 -10.76 -6.66
N LEU A 148 5.18 -9.43 -6.55
CA LEU A 148 4.62 -8.54 -7.56
C LEU A 148 5.68 -8.00 -8.52
N CYS A 149 6.93 -8.46 -8.40
CA CYS A 149 8.00 -8.10 -9.30
C CYS A 149 8.12 -9.12 -10.44
N ILE A 150 8.70 -8.65 -11.55
CA ILE A 150 9.01 -9.48 -12.71
C ILE A 150 10.49 -9.32 -13.05
N SER A 151 11.09 -10.37 -13.59
CA SER A 151 12.42 -10.27 -14.19
C SER A 151 12.40 -9.25 -15.33
N ASP A 152 13.48 -8.46 -15.44
CA ASP A 152 13.58 -7.41 -16.46
C ASP A 152 13.34 -7.99 -17.86
N PRO A 153 12.34 -7.52 -18.63
CA PRO A 153 12.05 -8.04 -19.96
C PRO A 153 13.20 -7.81 -20.95
N MET A 154 14.08 -6.83 -20.67
CA MET A 154 15.32 -6.59 -21.42
C MET A 154 16.52 -7.39 -20.90
N LEU A 155 16.32 -8.24 -19.89
CA LEU A 155 17.35 -9.11 -19.27
C LEU A 155 18.60 -8.33 -18.86
N ARG A 156 18.41 -7.12 -18.33
CA ARG A 156 19.53 -6.34 -17.81
C ARG A 156 20.08 -7.05 -16.57
N PRO A 157 21.41 -7.20 -16.47
CA PRO A 157 22.02 -7.91 -15.37
C PRO A 157 21.76 -7.20 -14.05
N MET A 158 21.64 -7.98 -12.98
CA MET A 158 21.66 -7.49 -11.62
C MET A 158 23.07 -6.97 -11.27
N ASP A 159 23.15 -5.92 -10.46
CA ASP A 159 24.42 -5.37 -9.99
C ASP A 159 25.27 -6.47 -9.35
N GLY A 160 26.47 -6.68 -9.88
CA GLY A 160 27.41 -7.71 -9.40
C GLY A 160 27.13 -9.16 -9.83
N ARG A 161 26.01 -9.45 -10.53
CA ARG A 161 25.68 -10.81 -11.00
C ARG A 161 25.21 -10.79 -12.47
N PRO A 162 26.14 -10.91 -13.44
CA PRO A 162 25.82 -10.75 -14.86
C PRO A 162 24.96 -11.88 -15.45
N HIS A 163 24.84 -13.01 -14.75
CA HIS A 163 24.07 -14.18 -15.18
C HIS A 163 22.61 -14.14 -14.73
N LEU A 164 22.23 -13.18 -13.87
CA LEU A 164 20.87 -13.04 -13.34
C LEU A 164 20.27 -11.73 -13.81
N ALA A 165 19.05 -11.78 -14.36
CA ALA A 165 18.31 -10.57 -14.67
C ALA A 165 17.83 -9.91 -13.37
N ARG A 166 17.92 -8.57 -13.29
CA ARG A 166 17.36 -7.84 -12.15
C ARG A 166 15.84 -7.95 -12.11
N ASP A 167 15.26 -7.88 -10.92
CA ASP A 167 13.82 -7.78 -10.73
C ASP A 167 13.37 -6.32 -10.77
N ILE A 168 12.18 -6.10 -11.33
CA ILE A 168 11.56 -4.79 -11.53
C ILE A 168 10.12 -4.88 -11.05
N PRO A 169 9.55 -3.80 -10.46
CA PRO A 169 8.13 -3.74 -10.17
C PRO A 169 7.31 -4.05 -11.43
N SER A 170 6.25 -4.85 -11.30
CA SER A 170 5.34 -5.10 -12.41
C SER A 170 4.21 -4.08 -12.46
N LEU A 171 3.44 -4.09 -13.56
CA LEU A 171 2.17 -3.36 -13.60
C LEU A 171 1.24 -3.78 -12.46
N ARG A 172 1.25 -5.05 -12.02
CA ARG A 172 0.41 -5.53 -10.90
C ARG A 172 0.74 -4.82 -9.60
N TRP A 173 2.02 -4.57 -9.32
CA TRP A 173 2.42 -3.76 -8.18
C TRP A 173 1.81 -2.36 -8.26
N THR A 174 1.89 -1.69 -9.41
CA THR A 174 1.28 -0.36 -9.56
C THR A 174 -0.24 -0.39 -9.40
N GLN A 175 -0.90 -1.43 -9.90
CA GLN A 175 -2.33 -1.62 -9.70
C GLN A 175 -2.68 -1.78 -8.22
N MET A 176 -1.88 -2.55 -7.47
CA MET A 176 -2.03 -2.72 -6.03
C MET A 176 -1.87 -1.39 -5.29
N VAL A 177 -0.81 -0.62 -5.58
CA VAL A 177 -0.56 0.69 -4.93
C VAL A 177 -1.73 1.64 -5.12
N ILE A 178 -2.19 1.82 -6.36
CA ILE A 178 -3.33 2.70 -6.69
C ILE A 178 -4.62 2.19 -6.03
N HIS A 179 -4.82 0.86 -6.01
CA HIS A 179 -6.00 0.28 -5.35
C HIS A 179 -6.01 0.57 -3.85
N ARG A 180 -4.89 0.35 -3.15
CA ARG A 180 -4.77 0.61 -1.71
C ARG A 180 -5.00 2.07 -1.37
N GLU A 181 -4.43 2.99 -2.15
CA GLU A 181 -4.69 4.42 -1.99
C GLU A 181 -6.19 4.74 -2.07
N ASN A 182 -6.87 4.25 -3.10
CA ASN A 182 -8.30 4.48 -3.27
C ASN A 182 -9.13 3.89 -2.12
N VAL A 183 -8.77 2.71 -1.62
CA VAL A 183 -9.46 2.08 -0.48
C VAL A 183 -9.33 2.93 0.78
N VAL A 184 -8.12 3.39 1.13
CA VAL A 184 -7.91 4.24 2.31
C VAL A 184 -8.66 5.57 2.16
N TRP A 185 -8.59 6.20 0.98
CA TRP A 185 -9.35 7.43 0.70
C TRP A 185 -10.85 7.23 0.87
N ASN A 186 -11.38 6.11 0.38
CA ASN A 186 -12.81 5.81 0.50
C ASN A 186 -13.22 5.59 1.95
N ILE A 187 -12.44 4.85 2.75
CA ILE A 187 -12.70 4.68 4.19
C ILE A 187 -12.81 6.04 4.88
N LEU A 188 -11.81 6.91 4.69
CA LEU A 188 -11.81 8.24 5.30
C LEU A 188 -12.94 9.13 4.76
N THR A 189 -13.31 8.97 3.50
CA THR A 189 -14.42 9.72 2.89
C THR A 189 -15.75 9.29 3.48
N ILE A 190 -15.99 7.99 3.66
CA ILE A 190 -17.21 7.46 4.28
C ILE A 190 -17.33 8.00 5.71
N LEU A 191 -16.29 7.84 6.52
CA LEU A 191 -16.24 8.37 7.88
C LEU A 191 -16.51 9.88 7.92
N ALA A 192 -15.86 10.65 7.04
CA ALA A 192 -16.07 12.09 6.97
C ALA A 192 -17.50 12.47 6.59
N VAL A 193 -18.13 11.76 5.64
CA VAL A 193 -19.53 11.97 5.22
C VAL A 193 -20.49 11.73 6.39
N ASP A 194 -20.20 10.73 7.22
CA ASP A 194 -21.01 10.41 8.39
C ASP A 194 -20.69 11.30 9.61
N GLY A 195 -19.81 12.29 9.45
CA GLY A 195 -19.46 13.28 10.48
C GLY A 195 -18.20 12.94 11.30
N HIS A 196 -17.61 11.76 11.09
CA HIS A 196 -16.40 11.31 11.76
C HIS A 196 -15.15 11.76 11.00
N ARG A 197 -14.75 13.01 11.22
CA ARG A 197 -13.57 13.58 10.55
C ARG A 197 -12.28 13.22 11.24
N VAL A 198 -11.22 13.14 10.44
CA VAL A 198 -9.83 12.96 10.88
C VAL A 198 -8.91 13.94 10.12
N PRO A 199 -7.71 14.23 10.63
CA PRO A 199 -6.67 14.98 9.93
C PRO A 199 -6.34 14.38 8.54
N ARG A 200 -5.82 15.21 7.64
CA ARG A 200 -5.49 14.78 6.27
C ARG A 200 -4.35 13.75 6.27
N GLU A 201 -3.45 13.89 7.23
CA GLU A 201 -2.26 13.07 7.43
C GLU A 201 -2.61 11.65 7.87
N THR A 202 -3.79 11.43 8.47
CA THR A 202 -4.29 10.09 8.86
C THR A 202 -4.34 9.14 7.67
N TYR A 203 -4.50 9.65 6.45
CA TYR A 203 -4.40 8.86 5.22
C TYR A 203 -3.02 8.15 5.10
N ILE A 204 -1.92 8.83 5.44
CA ILE A 204 -0.57 8.25 5.42
C ILE A 204 -0.45 7.18 6.50
N VAL A 205 -0.96 7.47 7.70
CA VAL A 205 -0.95 6.56 8.85
C VAL A 205 -1.67 5.26 8.53
N LEU A 206 -2.85 5.33 7.89
CA LEU A 206 -3.60 4.13 7.50
C LEU A 206 -2.89 3.28 6.45
N MET A 207 -2.11 3.89 5.54
CA MET A 207 -1.29 3.11 4.61
C MET A 207 -0.11 2.43 5.31
N LYS A 208 0.55 3.12 6.25
CA LYS A 208 1.58 2.49 7.11
C LYS A 208 0.99 1.35 7.93
N PHE A 209 -0.21 1.54 8.48
CA PHE A 209 -0.94 0.50 9.20
C PHE A 209 -1.32 -0.67 8.31
N TRP A 210 -1.76 -0.44 7.06
CA TRP A 210 -2.00 -1.52 6.10
C TRP A 210 -0.73 -2.34 5.91
N LEU A 211 0.42 -1.70 5.73
CA LEU A 211 1.69 -2.43 5.62
C LEU A 211 1.98 -3.27 6.87
N LEU A 212 1.71 -2.75 8.07
CA LEU A 212 1.83 -3.49 9.33
C LEU A 212 0.92 -4.74 9.37
N MET A 213 -0.33 -4.64 8.89
CA MET A 213 -1.27 -5.77 8.82
C MET A 213 -0.75 -6.91 7.93
N GLU A 214 0.03 -6.58 6.89
CA GLU A 214 0.61 -7.52 5.94
C GLU A 214 1.97 -8.07 6.36
N MET A 215 2.52 -7.65 7.50
CA MET A 215 3.71 -8.28 8.05
C MET A 215 3.30 -9.57 8.77
N ASP A 216 4.02 -10.65 8.49
CA ASP A 216 3.72 -12.02 8.94
C ASP A 216 4.46 -12.42 10.22
N ASN A 217 5.42 -11.62 10.66
CA ASN A 217 6.27 -11.90 11.81
C ASN A 217 6.14 -10.81 12.88
N THR A 218 6.05 -11.20 14.15
CA THR A 218 5.93 -10.26 15.29
C THR A 218 7.17 -9.38 15.40
N ALA A 219 8.36 -9.95 15.23
CA ALA A 219 9.62 -9.21 15.29
C ALA A 219 9.70 -8.12 14.20
N LEU A 220 9.18 -8.37 13.00
CA LEU A 220 9.13 -7.37 11.94
C LEU A 220 8.15 -6.25 12.27
N ARG A 221 6.97 -6.60 12.82
CA ARG A 221 5.96 -5.62 13.23
C ARG A 221 6.48 -4.70 14.34
N THR A 222 7.12 -5.26 15.37
CA THR A 222 7.66 -4.48 16.49
C THR A 222 8.82 -3.60 16.07
N THR A 223 9.76 -4.11 15.26
CA THR A 223 10.86 -3.28 14.73
C THR A 223 10.39 -2.17 13.80
N PHE A 224 9.36 -2.43 12.98
CA PHE A 224 8.76 -1.43 12.11
C PHE A 224 8.08 -0.30 12.90
N LEU A 225 7.39 -0.62 14.00
CA LEU A 225 6.74 0.35 14.87
C LEU A 225 7.71 1.13 15.75
N ALA A 226 8.76 0.48 16.25
CA ALA A 226 9.78 1.09 17.09
C ALA A 226 10.62 2.15 16.33
N ASP A 227 10.67 2.08 15.00
CA ASP A 227 11.39 3.05 14.18
C ASP A 227 10.65 4.41 14.11
N SER A 228 11.12 5.36 14.92
CA SER A 228 10.61 6.75 14.95
C SER A 228 10.70 7.50 13.62
N THR A 229 11.54 7.06 12.67
CA THR A 229 11.65 7.68 11.34
C THR A 229 10.48 7.26 10.44
N ILE A 230 9.95 6.06 10.67
CA ILE A 230 8.80 5.50 9.94
C ILE A 230 7.52 5.89 10.66
N TRP A 231 7.44 5.65 11.97
CA TRP A 231 6.28 5.96 12.81
C TRP A 231 6.62 7.10 13.76
N THR A 232 6.12 8.28 13.45
CA THR A 232 6.24 9.45 14.32
C THR A 232 5.22 9.38 15.46
N ASP A 233 5.47 10.09 16.55
CA ASP A 233 4.52 10.18 17.66
C ASP A 233 3.16 10.76 17.22
N GLN A 234 3.20 11.67 16.24
CA GLN A 234 2.02 12.23 15.60
C GLN A 234 1.22 11.16 14.85
N ASP A 235 1.88 10.22 14.16
CA ASP A 235 1.21 9.11 13.50
C ASP A 235 0.45 8.25 14.52
N LEU A 236 1.02 8.02 15.70
CA LEU A 236 0.37 7.27 16.78
C LEU A 236 -0.87 8.01 17.31
N TYR A 237 -0.81 9.32 17.54
CA TYR A 237 -2.00 10.11 17.91
C TYR A 237 -3.09 10.05 16.84
N PHE A 238 -2.72 10.18 15.57
CA PHE A 238 -3.67 10.13 14.46
C PHE A 238 -4.30 8.75 14.27
N PHE A 239 -3.55 7.69 14.52
CA PHE A 239 -4.10 6.34 14.50
C PHE A 239 -5.13 6.14 15.62
N HIS A 240 -4.82 6.58 16.84
CA HIS A 240 -5.75 6.45 17.97
C HIS A 240 -7.00 7.33 17.78
N LEU A 241 -6.86 8.53 17.23
CA LEU A 241 -8.00 9.35 16.82
C LEU A 241 -8.86 8.61 15.78
N PHE A 242 -8.25 7.98 14.78
CA PHE A 242 -8.97 7.17 13.80
C PHE A 242 -9.72 6.00 14.47
N LEU A 243 -9.10 5.28 15.41
CA LEU A 243 -9.78 4.19 16.14
C LEU A 243 -11.03 4.70 16.86
N VAL A 244 -10.92 5.78 17.63
CA VAL A 244 -12.06 6.39 18.33
C VAL A 244 -13.16 6.80 17.36
N LYS A 245 -12.80 7.40 16.22
CA LYS A 245 -13.77 7.80 15.20
C LYS A 245 -14.46 6.62 14.53
N LEU A 246 -13.71 5.55 14.26
CA LEU A 246 -14.26 4.32 13.71
C LEU A 246 -15.20 3.64 14.71
N ASP A 247 -14.82 3.58 15.98
CA ASP A 247 -15.65 3.04 17.06
C ASP A 247 -16.95 3.82 17.21
N MET A 248 -16.90 5.15 17.18
CA MET A 248 -18.11 5.98 17.22
C MET A 248 -19.02 5.80 16.00
N HIS A 249 -18.44 5.43 14.85
CA HIS A 249 -19.21 5.17 13.63
C HIS A 249 -19.92 3.81 13.68
N LEU A 250 -19.21 2.76 14.10
CA LEU A 250 -19.76 1.41 14.25
C LEU A 250 -20.70 1.32 15.46
N ASN A 251 -20.36 2.02 16.55
CA ASN A 251 -21.15 2.14 17.77
C ASN A 251 -21.76 3.53 17.84
N HIS A 252 -22.93 3.70 17.21
CA HIS A 252 -23.60 5.00 17.29
C HIS A 252 -23.85 5.35 18.77
N PRO A 253 -23.24 6.42 19.31
CA PRO A 253 -23.18 6.66 20.76
C PRO A 253 -24.53 7.07 21.38
N VAL A 254 -25.57 7.19 20.57
CA VAL A 254 -26.91 7.66 20.94
C VAL A 254 -27.93 6.55 20.80
N TYR A 255 -27.85 5.78 19.70
CA TYR A 255 -28.77 4.68 19.44
C TYR A 255 -28.28 3.32 19.96
N ASN A 256 -26.99 3.19 20.29
CA ASN A 256 -26.38 2.00 20.89
C ASN A 256 -26.76 0.67 20.21
N HIS A 257 -26.59 0.60 18.89
CA HIS A 257 -26.84 -0.60 18.08
C HIS A 257 -25.56 -1.23 17.50
N GLY A 258 -24.39 -0.83 18.00
CA GLY A 258 -23.10 -1.33 17.50
C GLY A 258 -22.49 -2.40 18.37
N PHE A 259 -21.51 -3.10 17.80
CA PHE A 259 -20.65 -4.05 18.49
C PHE A 259 -19.31 -3.38 18.83
N ILE A 260 -18.99 -3.32 20.12
CA ILE A 260 -17.83 -2.57 20.65
C ILE A 260 -16.50 -3.06 20.06
N ASP A 261 -16.38 -4.37 19.78
CA ASP A 261 -15.13 -4.98 19.31
C ASP A 261 -15.10 -5.25 17.78
N LEU A 262 -16.11 -4.79 17.04
CA LEU A 262 -16.17 -5.00 15.60
C LEU A 262 -15.04 -4.26 14.87
N SER A 263 -14.68 -3.05 15.33
CA SER A 263 -13.55 -2.30 14.79
C SER A 263 -12.24 -3.07 14.93
N HIS A 264 -11.99 -3.63 16.11
CA HIS A 264 -10.79 -4.40 16.41
C HIS A 264 -10.71 -5.64 15.53
N MET A 265 -11.80 -6.39 15.41
CA MET A 265 -11.87 -7.57 14.55
C MET A 265 -11.61 -7.21 13.07
N LEU A 266 -12.23 -6.14 12.56
CA LEU A 266 -12.06 -5.69 11.18
C LEU A 266 -10.64 -5.18 10.87
N LEU A 267 -9.99 -4.54 11.85
CA LEU A 267 -8.62 -4.05 11.73
C LEU A 267 -7.55 -5.12 12.01
N THR A 268 -7.94 -6.28 12.55
CA THR A 268 -7.05 -7.44 12.74
C THR A 268 -7.00 -8.34 11.50
N GLN A 269 -7.92 -8.14 10.53
CA GLN A 269 -7.88 -8.83 9.24
C GLN A 269 -6.55 -8.58 8.50
N LYS A 270 -6.21 -9.39 7.48
CA LYS A 270 -4.98 -9.17 6.68
C LYS A 270 -5.02 -7.90 5.82
N THR A 271 -6.21 -7.36 5.53
CA THR A 271 -6.36 -6.21 4.60
C THR A 271 -7.42 -5.22 5.08
N LEU A 272 -7.20 -3.93 4.82
CA LEU A 272 -8.22 -2.89 5.04
C LEU A 272 -9.39 -2.96 4.04
N SER A 273 -9.29 -3.79 3.00
CA SER A 273 -10.36 -3.99 2.02
C SER A 273 -11.64 -4.53 2.67
N THR A 274 -11.53 -5.39 3.69
CA THR A 274 -12.69 -5.91 4.42
C THR A 274 -13.42 -4.79 5.14
N LEU A 275 -12.69 -3.96 5.90
CA LEU A 275 -13.24 -2.78 6.54
C LEU A 275 -13.94 -1.85 5.53
N HIS A 276 -13.28 -1.55 4.41
CA HIS A 276 -13.87 -0.72 3.36
C HIS A 276 -15.15 -1.31 2.77
N LYS A 277 -15.22 -2.62 2.52
CA LYS A 277 -16.43 -3.27 1.99
C LYS A 277 -17.60 -3.17 2.97
N VAL A 278 -17.34 -3.34 4.26
CA VAL A 278 -18.34 -3.20 5.33
C VAL A 278 -18.82 -1.77 5.40
N LEU A 279 -17.92 -0.79 5.50
CA LEU A 279 -18.26 0.64 5.55
C LEU A 279 -18.99 1.12 4.28
N ALA A 280 -18.61 0.61 3.11
CA ALA A 280 -19.25 0.97 1.84
C ALA A 280 -20.62 0.29 1.64
N GLY A 281 -21.05 -0.58 2.56
CA GLY A 281 -22.26 -1.39 2.42
C GLY A 281 -22.20 -2.40 1.27
N GLN A 282 -20.99 -2.76 0.81
CA GLN A 282 -20.77 -3.78 -0.23
C GLN A 282 -20.83 -5.19 0.35
N GLN A 283 -20.51 -5.33 1.64
CA GLN A 283 -20.59 -6.57 2.39
C GLN A 283 -21.45 -6.33 3.63
N THR A 284 -22.57 -7.04 3.72
CA THR A 284 -23.36 -7.15 4.95
C THR A 284 -22.71 -8.21 5.83
N LEU A 285 -22.59 -7.94 7.13
CA LEU A 285 -22.09 -8.91 8.10
C LEU A 285 -23.29 -9.52 8.81
N ASP A 286 -23.58 -10.78 8.48
CA ASP A 286 -24.52 -11.59 9.23
C ASP A 286 -23.80 -12.27 10.41
N TYR A 287 -24.56 -12.86 11.35
CA TYR A 287 -23.98 -13.54 12.51
C TYR A 287 -23.07 -14.70 12.11
N ASP A 288 -23.44 -15.47 11.09
CA ASP A 288 -22.64 -16.60 10.61
C ASP A 288 -21.32 -16.12 10.00
N ASP A 289 -21.37 -15.10 9.13
CA ASP A 289 -20.18 -14.49 8.51
C ASP A 289 -19.24 -13.88 9.57
N LEU A 290 -19.82 -13.24 10.59
CA LEU A 290 -19.05 -12.64 11.68
C LEU A 290 -18.41 -13.71 12.55
N THR A 291 -19.10 -14.80 12.82
CA THR A 291 -18.59 -15.93 13.60
C THR A 291 -17.44 -16.62 12.87
N ASP A 292 -17.59 -16.90 11.57
CA ASP A 292 -16.52 -17.44 10.74
C ASP A 292 -15.28 -16.52 10.75
N MET A 293 -15.50 -15.21 10.57
CA MET A 293 -14.42 -14.23 10.64
C MET A 293 -13.77 -14.20 12.03
N LEU A 294 -14.56 -14.25 13.10
CA LEU A 294 -14.08 -14.25 14.50
C LEU A 294 -13.16 -15.44 14.76
N ILE A 295 -13.61 -16.64 14.39
CA ILE A 295 -12.89 -17.91 14.62
C ILE A 295 -11.57 -17.96 13.85
N ARG A 296 -11.53 -17.47 12.61
CA ARG A 296 -10.26 -17.36 11.86
C ARG A 296 -9.32 -16.30 12.43
N THR A 297 -9.88 -15.28 13.08
CA THR A 297 -9.12 -14.12 13.55
C THR A 297 -8.42 -14.38 14.87
N TYR A 298 -9.17 -14.82 15.87
CA TYR A 298 -8.71 -14.91 17.25
C TYR A 298 -8.29 -16.33 17.61
N HIS A 299 -7.37 -16.44 18.56
CA HIS A 299 -6.98 -17.72 19.12
C HIS A 299 -8.11 -18.29 20.00
N GLU A 300 -8.22 -19.62 20.12
CA GLU A 300 -9.24 -20.28 20.96
C GLU A 300 -9.22 -19.78 22.42
N GLU A 301 -8.03 -19.48 22.94
CA GLU A 301 -7.83 -18.92 24.29
C GLU A 301 -8.42 -17.51 24.47
N ASP A 302 -8.60 -16.77 23.38
CA ASP A 302 -9.17 -15.41 23.40
C ASP A 302 -10.69 -15.42 23.22
N LEU A 303 -11.28 -16.59 22.90
CA LEU A 303 -12.71 -16.78 22.73
C LEU A 303 -13.36 -17.19 24.07
N ASP A 304 -14.58 -16.71 24.31
CA ASP A 304 -15.39 -17.11 25.48
C ASP A 304 -16.05 -18.48 25.25
N LEU A 305 -15.23 -19.54 25.31
CA LEU A 305 -15.66 -20.92 25.13
C LEU A 305 -16.47 -21.44 26.34
N ASP A 306 -16.37 -20.79 27.50
CA ASP A 306 -17.15 -21.14 28.69
C ASP A 306 -18.63 -20.82 28.48
N THR A 307 -18.92 -19.65 27.93
CA THR A 307 -20.30 -19.25 27.60
C THR A 307 -20.76 -19.84 26.26
N ASN A 308 -19.85 -19.98 25.29
CA ASN A 308 -20.15 -20.39 23.92
C ASN A 308 -19.27 -21.57 23.47
N PRO A 309 -19.50 -22.78 23.99
CA PRO A 309 -18.66 -23.95 23.69
C PRO A 309 -18.72 -24.37 22.22
N TRP A 310 -19.80 -24.03 21.52
CA TRP A 310 -20.02 -24.28 20.10
C TRP A 310 -18.98 -23.60 19.18
N LEU A 311 -18.29 -22.56 19.67
CA LEU A 311 -17.21 -21.88 18.95
C LEU A 311 -15.95 -22.74 18.78
N ALA A 312 -15.79 -23.78 19.58
CA ALA A 312 -14.65 -24.70 19.51
C ALA A 312 -14.94 -25.95 18.67
N ASP A 313 -16.16 -26.10 18.13
CA ASP A 313 -16.55 -27.27 17.34
C ASP A 313 -16.55 -26.96 15.83
N PRO A 314 -15.54 -27.45 15.07
CA PRO A 314 -15.47 -27.28 13.62
C PRO A 314 -16.70 -27.74 12.85
N GLU A 315 -17.44 -28.72 13.39
CA GLU A 315 -18.65 -29.23 12.73
C GLU A 315 -19.82 -28.24 12.82
N GLU A 316 -19.86 -27.39 13.85
CA GLU A 316 -20.94 -26.43 14.08
C GLU A 316 -20.74 -25.12 13.31
N HIS A 317 -19.50 -24.61 13.23
CA HIS A 317 -19.20 -23.36 12.52
C HIS A 317 -18.67 -23.56 11.08
N GLY A 318 -18.31 -24.78 10.70
CA GLY A 318 -17.90 -25.13 9.33
C GLY A 318 -16.54 -24.57 8.89
N VAL A 319 -15.68 -24.17 9.84
CA VAL A 319 -14.30 -23.71 9.57
C VAL A 319 -13.35 -24.87 9.86
N GLU A 320 -12.43 -25.14 8.93
CA GLU A 320 -11.43 -26.19 9.13
C GLU A 320 -10.52 -25.86 10.32
N ALA A 321 -10.11 -26.87 11.08
CA ALA A 321 -9.28 -26.69 12.26
C ALA A 321 -7.95 -25.99 11.97
N ASP A 322 -7.40 -26.17 10.76
CA ASP A 322 -6.16 -25.53 10.31
C ASP A 322 -6.31 -24.01 10.11
N ASP A 323 -7.53 -23.52 9.85
CA ASP A 323 -7.82 -22.11 9.61
C ASP A 323 -8.18 -21.36 10.90
N MET A 324 -8.50 -22.08 11.99
CA MET A 324 -8.87 -21.50 13.28
C MET A 324 -7.71 -20.72 13.90
N GLY A 325 -7.95 -19.47 14.26
CA GLY A 325 -6.97 -18.55 14.82
C GLY A 325 -5.75 -18.27 13.95
N SER A 326 -5.77 -18.66 12.67
CA SER A 326 -4.64 -18.52 11.74
C SER A 326 -4.17 -17.08 11.62
N LEU A 327 -5.04 -16.08 11.76
CA LEU A 327 -4.64 -14.66 11.67
C LEU A 327 -3.84 -14.17 12.89
N SER A 328 -4.00 -14.82 14.04
CA SER A 328 -3.27 -14.53 15.27
C SER A 328 -1.99 -15.36 15.42
N ARG A 329 -1.56 -16.08 14.36
CA ARG A 329 -0.33 -16.87 14.34
C ARG A 329 0.65 -16.35 13.27
N GLU A 330 1.95 -16.43 13.57
CA GLU A 330 3.02 -16.00 12.66
C GLU A 330 2.98 -16.80 11.36
N GLY A 331 3.30 -16.15 10.24
CA GLY A 331 3.17 -16.75 8.89
C GLY A 331 1.73 -17.02 8.45
N TRP A 332 0.75 -16.74 9.31
CA TRP A 332 -0.65 -17.14 9.16
C TRP A 332 -0.84 -18.63 8.88
N ILE A 333 -0.06 -19.43 9.57
CA ILE A 333 -0.09 -20.89 9.51
C ILE A 333 -0.50 -21.44 10.87
N PHE A 334 -1.13 -22.61 10.86
CA PHE A 334 -1.55 -23.27 12.10
C PHE A 334 -0.37 -23.50 13.06
N GLU A 335 0.80 -23.91 12.58
CA GLU A 335 1.96 -24.16 13.47
C GLU A 335 2.73 -22.90 13.89
N GLY A 336 2.25 -21.70 13.52
CA GLY A 336 2.93 -20.44 13.82
C GLY A 336 2.86 -20.05 15.30
N GLU A 337 3.88 -19.35 15.77
CA GLU A 337 3.88 -18.73 17.11
C GLU A 337 2.78 -17.66 17.22
N ARG A 338 2.36 -17.35 18.45
CA ARG A 338 1.32 -16.34 18.67
C ARG A 338 1.81 -14.95 18.26
N MET A 339 1.01 -14.27 17.45
CA MET A 339 1.27 -12.93 16.93
C MET A 339 0.22 -11.95 17.48
N HIS A 340 0.67 -10.83 18.02
CA HIS A 340 -0.23 -9.77 18.49
C HIS A 340 -0.98 -9.10 17.32
N SER A 341 -2.21 -8.66 17.59
CA SER A 341 -2.98 -7.86 16.65
C SER A 341 -2.19 -6.61 16.24
N PRO A 342 -2.21 -6.21 14.95
CA PRO A 342 -1.62 -4.96 14.51
C PRO A 342 -2.11 -3.75 15.31
N VAL A 343 -3.39 -3.76 15.71
CA VAL A 343 -4.00 -2.67 16.48
C VAL A 343 -3.37 -2.57 17.88
N ASP A 344 -3.23 -3.70 18.56
CA ASP A 344 -2.66 -3.74 19.91
C ASP A 344 -1.18 -3.40 19.91
N LEU A 345 -0.42 -3.78 18.88
CA LEU A 345 0.98 -3.37 18.76
C LEU A 345 1.13 -1.84 18.64
N VAL A 346 0.24 -1.17 17.92
CA VAL A 346 0.25 0.30 17.85
C VAL A 346 -0.09 0.94 19.20
N ARG A 347 -0.98 0.31 19.99
CA ARG A 347 -1.31 0.76 21.35
C ARG A 347 -0.13 0.57 22.30
N ILE A 348 0.54 -0.59 22.23
CA ILE A 348 1.72 -0.91 23.04
C ILE A 348 2.84 0.09 22.73
N GLU A 349 3.12 0.35 21.45
CA GLU A 349 4.15 1.32 21.04
C GLU A 349 3.85 2.73 21.57
N ALA A 350 2.59 3.15 21.60
CA ALA A 350 2.20 4.43 22.18
C ALA A 350 2.42 4.51 23.71
N ILE A 351 2.25 3.39 24.41
CA ILE A 351 2.54 3.27 25.84
C ILE A 351 4.05 3.30 26.07
N ASP A 352 4.82 2.55 25.27
CA ASP A 352 6.28 2.47 25.38
C ASP A 352 6.95 3.83 25.14
N ARG A 353 6.37 4.67 24.27
CA ARG A 353 6.80 6.06 24.06
C ARG A 353 6.27 7.06 25.09
N GLY A 354 5.39 6.64 26.00
CA GLY A 354 4.84 7.49 27.06
C GLY A 354 3.93 8.62 26.55
N LEU A 355 3.22 8.42 25.44
CA LEU A 355 2.40 9.47 24.80
C LEU A 355 1.11 9.82 25.56
N ASN A 356 0.77 9.05 26.60
CA ASN A 356 -0.39 9.26 27.47
C ASN A 356 -1.69 9.58 26.69
N ILE A 357 -1.94 8.80 25.65
CA ILE A 357 -3.02 9.03 24.67
C ILE A 357 -4.41 9.08 25.35
N GLN A 358 -4.58 8.37 26.46
CA GLN A 358 -5.80 8.38 27.27
C GLN A 358 -6.25 9.79 27.68
N GLU A 359 -5.32 10.74 27.85
CA GLU A 359 -5.64 12.12 28.24
C GLU A 359 -6.36 12.91 27.13
N TYR A 360 -6.24 12.44 25.88
CA TYR A 360 -6.81 13.08 24.68
C TYR A 360 -8.10 12.42 24.21
N LEU A 361 -8.65 11.44 24.93
CA LEU A 361 -9.84 10.70 24.51
C LEU A 361 -11.04 11.63 24.24
N ILE A 362 -11.29 12.60 25.14
CA ILE A 362 -12.36 13.59 24.96
C ILE A 362 -12.08 14.49 23.75
N ASP A 363 -10.83 14.91 23.59
CA ASP A 363 -10.42 15.74 22.45
C ASP A 363 -10.61 14.97 21.13
N PHE A 364 -10.34 13.67 21.10
CA PHE A 364 -10.58 12.81 19.93
C PHE A 364 -12.06 12.64 19.62
N MET A 365 -12.90 12.43 20.62
CA MET A 365 -14.35 12.36 20.44
C MET A 365 -14.88 13.67 19.84
N MET A 366 -14.42 14.83 20.34
CA MET A 366 -14.89 16.15 19.91
C MET A 366 -14.27 16.65 18.60
N TYR A 367 -13.13 16.08 18.18
CA TYR A 367 -12.41 16.52 16.98
C TYR A 367 -13.30 16.49 15.72
N GLY A 368 -13.24 17.55 14.92
CA GLY A 368 -13.96 17.62 13.64
C GLY A 368 -15.45 17.91 13.73
N TYR A 369 -16.02 18.02 14.94
CA TYR A 369 -17.40 18.48 15.15
C TYR A 369 -17.49 19.98 15.37
N ILE A 370 -16.53 20.58 16.07
CA ILE A 370 -16.51 22.00 16.40
C ILE A 370 -15.33 22.68 15.70
N ASP A 371 -15.62 23.77 15.01
CA ASP A 371 -14.62 24.70 14.51
C ASP A 371 -14.13 25.57 15.68
N LEU A 372 -12.85 25.47 16.03
CA LEU A 372 -12.27 26.14 17.20
C LEU A 372 -12.25 27.66 17.03
N ASP A 373 -12.09 28.14 15.79
CA ASP A 373 -11.99 29.57 15.50
C ASP A 373 -13.37 30.25 15.60
N ASN A 374 -14.36 29.63 14.95
CA ASN A 374 -15.72 30.17 14.88
C ASN A 374 -16.61 29.72 16.05
N LYS A 375 -16.17 28.73 16.84
CA LYS A 375 -16.95 28.04 17.89
C LYS A 375 -18.30 27.52 17.38
N GLN A 376 -18.37 27.20 16.10
CA GLN A 376 -19.57 26.69 15.43
C GLN A 376 -19.34 25.24 15.03
N ASN A 377 -20.43 24.48 14.93
CA ASN A 377 -20.34 23.11 14.46
C ASN A 377 -19.97 23.08 12.98
N PHE A 378 -19.10 22.16 12.59
CA PHE A 378 -18.76 21.97 11.19
C PHE A 378 -19.99 21.45 10.41
N PRO A 379 -20.30 22.04 9.24
CA PRO A 379 -21.37 21.52 8.39
C PRO A 379 -20.99 20.15 7.85
N ALA A 380 -21.93 19.22 7.69
CA ALA A 380 -21.65 17.92 7.09
C ALA A 380 -20.97 18.09 5.71
N PRO A 381 -19.88 17.36 5.41
CA PRO A 381 -19.17 17.57 4.16
C PRO A 381 -20.09 17.20 3.00
N ARG A 382 -20.30 18.15 2.08
CA ARG A 382 -21.14 17.91 0.91
C ARG A 382 -20.45 16.86 0.04
N ARG A 383 -21.15 15.75 -0.22
CA ARG A 383 -20.70 14.72 -1.15
C ARG A 383 -20.33 15.38 -2.49
N TRP A 384 -19.18 15.01 -3.05
CA TRP A 384 -18.76 15.46 -4.37
C TRP A 384 -19.87 15.19 -5.40
N ARG A 385 -20.07 16.12 -6.34
CA ARG A 385 -21.25 16.41 -7.20
C ARG A 385 -21.91 15.25 -8.01
N GLY A 386 -21.56 13.99 -7.81
CA GLY A 386 -22.06 12.83 -8.56
C GLY A 386 -23.42 12.31 -8.13
N GLU A 387 -23.80 12.46 -6.85
CA GLU A 387 -25.01 11.84 -6.32
C GLU A 387 -26.13 12.84 -6.08
N LYS A 388 -26.96 13.04 -7.11
CA LYS A 388 -28.09 13.98 -7.12
C LYS A 388 -29.21 13.63 -6.12
N LYS A 389 -29.15 12.50 -5.41
CA LYS A 389 -30.23 12.02 -4.52
C LYS A 389 -29.95 12.19 -3.03
N LEU A 390 -28.75 12.59 -2.61
CA LEU A 390 -28.42 12.76 -1.19
C LEU A 390 -28.59 14.24 -0.80
N SER A 391 -29.65 14.59 -0.07
CA SER A 391 -29.81 15.92 0.52
C SER A 391 -28.98 16.00 1.80
N VAL A 392 -27.76 16.53 1.70
CA VAL A 392 -26.95 16.85 2.89
C VAL A 392 -27.51 18.13 3.51
N PRO A 393 -27.88 18.14 4.81
CA PRO A 393 -28.30 19.36 5.49
C PRO A 393 -27.21 20.44 5.36
N ASN A 394 -27.62 21.66 5.00
CA ASN A 394 -26.69 22.80 4.93
C ASN A 394 -26.25 23.26 6.32
N GLU A 395 -27.10 23.02 7.32
CA GLU A 395 -26.85 23.39 8.70
C GLU A 395 -26.10 22.28 9.42
N PRO A 396 -25.15 22.64 10.30
CA PRO A 396 -24.39 21.66 11.05
C PRO A 396 -25.28 20.94 12.06
N TRP A 397 -24.95 19.68 12.34
CA TRP A 397 -25.67 18.90 13.34
C TRP A 397 -25.20 19.26 14.76
N PRO A 398 -26.09 19.29 15.76
CA PRO A 398 -27.54 19.19 15.64
C PRO A 398 -28.17 20.46 15.06
N ILE A 399 -29.17 20.27 14.21
CA ILE A 399 -29.94 21.36 13.59
C ILE A 399 -30.62 22.15 14.72
N PRO A 400 -30.46 23.48 14.81
CA PRO A 400 -30.98 24.29 15.92
C PRO A 400 -32.47 24.03 16.23
N SER A 401 -33.30 23.88 15.19
CA SER A 401 -34.72 23.55 15.32
C SER A 401 -34.93 22.17 15.97
N ALA A 402 -34.22 21.15 15.50
CA ALA A 402 -34.32 19.79 16.05
C ALA A 402 -33.85 19.73 17.51
N THR A 403 -32.80 20.47 17.88
CA THR A 403 -32.38 20.60 19.28
C THR A 403 -33.44 21.25 20.15
N ASN A 404 -34.07 22.32 19.68
CA ASN A 404 -35.12 23.01 20.44
C ASN A 404 -36.34 22.10 20.65
N ASP A 405 -36.72 21.33 19.62
CA ASP A 405 -37.82 20.37 19.71
C ASP A 405 -37.49 19.21 20.67
N LEU A 406 -36.25 18.71 20.61
CA LEU A 406 -35.78 17.63 21.50
C LEU A 406 -35.69 18.13 22.95
N LEU A 407 -35.17 19.33 23.18
CA LEU A 407 -35.15 19.98 24.50
C LEU A 407 -36.55 20.24 25.03
N ALA A 408 -37.49 20.68 24.19
CA ALA A 408 -38.89 20.84 24.57
C ALA A 408 -39.52 19.49 24.97
N THR A 409 -39.19 18.43 24.24
CA THR A 409 -39.66 17.06 24.53
C THR A 409 -39.08 16.53 25.84
N LEU A 410 -37.78 16.75 26.08
CA LEU A 410 -37.11 16.37 27.32
C LEU A 410 -37.63 17.18 28.51
N ASN A 411 -37.78 18.50 28.38
CA ASN A 411 -38.35 19.35 29.43
C ASN A 411 -39.77 18.93 29.78
N LYS A 412 -40.58 18.53 28.79
CA LYS A 412 -41.92 17.97 29.01
C LYS A 412 -41.87 16.59 29.71
N LYS A 413 -40.87 15.77 29.42
CA LYS A 413 -40.72 14.41 29.98
C LYS A 413 -40.17 14.41 31.40
N TYR A 414 -39.27 15.35 31.72
CA TYR A 414 -38.54 15.40 32.99
C TYR A 414 -38.98 16.56 33.90
N ASP A 415 -39.98 17.34 33.50
CA ASP A 415 -40.58 18.45 34.26
C ASP A 415 -39.54 19.50 34.73
N THR A 416 -38.46 19.64 33.97
CA THR A 416 -37.41 20.62 34.22
C THR A 416 -37.87 21.98 33.74
N LYS A 417 -38.25 22.85 34.67
CA LYS A 417 -38.44 24.28 34.41
C LYS A 417 -37.06 24.88 34.08
N GLN A 418 -36.90 25.40 32.87
CA GLN A 418 -35.72 26.23 32.54
C GLN A 418 -35.76 27.47 33.44
N GLU A 419 -34.96 27.48 34.50
CA GLU A 419 -34.57 28.74 35.12
C GLU A 419 -33.77 29.51 34.08
N GLN A 420 -34.19 30.75 33.80
CA GLN A 420 -33.46 31.74 33.02
C GLN A 420 -32.19 32.15 33.77
N GLY A 421 -31.25 31.21 33.94
CA GLY A 421 -29.87 31.50 34.26
C GLY A 421 -29.10 31.37 32.98
N ASP A 422 -28.43 32.45 32.56
CA ASP A 422 -27.41 32.40 31.51
C ASP A 422 -26.58 31.12 31.70
N LEU A 423 -26.66 30.21 30.72
CA LEU A 423 -25.68 29.15 30.55
C LEU A 423 -24.34 29.84 30.26
N LYS A 424 -23.71 30.36 31.31
CA LYS A 424 -22.31 30.73 31.30
C LYS A 424 -21.60 29.46 30.91
N TYR A 425 -21.07 29.45 29.69
CA TYR A 425 -20.03 28.53 29.25
C TYR A 425 -19.17 28.19 30.47
N VAL A 426 -19.11 26.91 30.83
CA VAL A 426 -18.11 26.42 31.77
C VAL A 426 -16.78 26.68 31.07
N SER A 427 -16.19 27.84 31.34
CA SER A 427 -14.87 28.20 30.89
C SER A 427 -13.91 27.23 31.57
N VAL A 428 -13.52 26.19 30.85
CA VAL A 428 -12.40 25.34 31.25
C VAL A 428 -11.15 26.20 31.14
N SER A 429 -10.82 26.89 32.24
CA SER A 429 -9.64 27.73 32.44
C SER A 429 -8.35 26.88 32.53
N ARG A 430 -8.12 26.02 31.54
CA ARG A 430 -6.86 25.27 31.36
C ARG A 430 -6.32 25.35 29.92
N ALA A 431 -6.95 26.13 29.04
CA ALA A 431 -6.59 26.22 27.62
C ALA A 431 -5.24 26.89 27.32
N GLN A 432 -4.70 27.74 28.21
CA GLN A 432 -3.53 28.57 27.88
C GLN A 432 -2.18 27.83 27.81
N GLN A 433 -2.09 26.57 28.24
CA GLN A 433 -0.89 25.75 28.03
C GLN A 433 -1.02 24.72 26.90
N ARG A 434 -2.24 24.49 26.37
CA ARG A 434 -2.52 23.49 25.32
C ARG A 434 -2.58 24.05 23.90
N GLU A 435 -2.59 25.37 23.73
CA GLU A 435 -2.66 26.06 22.43
C GLU A 435 -1.51 25.69 21.48
N LYS A 436 -0.35 25.25 21.96
CA LYS A 436 0.78 24.90 21.07
C LYS A 436 0.69 23.54 20.39
N VAL A 437 -0.18 22.62 20.87
CA VAL A 437 -0.30 21.27 20.28
C VAL A 437 -1.41 21.22 19.21
N PHE A 438 -2.42 22.09 19.32
CA PHE A 438 -3.62 22.07 18.48
C PHE A 438 -3.79 23.25 17.53
N ILE A 439 -2.94 24.29 17.58
CA ILE A 439 -2.81 25.26 16.48
C ILE A 439 -1.93 24.61 15.41
N TRP A 440 -2.53 23.82 14.55
CA TRP A 440 -1.89 23.33 13.34
C TRP A 440 -1.97 24.43 12.28
N ASP A 441 -0.93 25.25 12.23
CA ASP A 441 -0.70 26.22 11.17
C ASP A 441 -0.73 25.48 9.82
N SER A 442 -1.84 25.62 9.11
CA SER A 442 -1.96 25.27 7.70
C SER A 442 -1.22 26.32 6.87
N SER A 443 0.09 26.46 7.10
CA SER A 443 0.94 27.35 6.30
C SER A 443 1.43 26.61 5.05
N PRO A 444 1.18 27.12 3.83
CA PRO A 444 1.71 26.56 2.60
C PRO A 444 3.18 26.98 2.45
N LYS A 445 4.09 26.43 3.26
CA LYS A 445 5.53 26.75 3.21
C LYS A 445 6.41 25.68 2.56
N GLN A 446 5.84 24.71 1.86
CA GLN A 446 6.62 23.71 1.11
C GLN A 446 6.81 24.02 -0.39
N HIS A 447 6.39 25.21 -0.87
CA HIS A 447 6.64 25.63 -2.26
C HIS A 447 7.80 26.62 -2.45
N GLU A 448 8.42 27.17 -1.39
CA GLU A 448 9.51 28.15 -1.52
C GLU A 448 10.93 27.59 -1.38
N GLN A 449 11.11 26.32 -0.97
CA GLN A 449 12.46 25.73 -0.83
C GLN A 449 13.07 25.19 -2.15
N VAL A 450 12.40 25.36 -3.30
CA VAL A 450 12.94 24.96 -4.62
C VAL A 450 13.47 26.15 -5.43
N GLU A 451 13.21 27.41 -5.01
CA GLU A 451 13.75 28.60 -5.70
C GLU A 451 14.98 29.23 -5.02
N GLY A 452 15.32 28.82 -3.79
CA GLY A 452 16.45 29.38 -3.02
C GLY A 452 17.85 28.81 -3.31
N ILE A 453 17.99 27.80 -4.19
CA ILE A 453 19.29 27.13 -4.45
C ILE A 453 20.00 27.68 -5.70
N LYS A 454 19.50 28.75 -6.33
CA LYS A 454 20.07 29.28 -7.58
C LYS A 454 20.89 30.58 -7.48
N ASN A 455 21.03 31.20 -6.32
CA ASN A 455 21.67 32.53 -6.24
C ASN A 455 22.97 32.63 -5.42
N ASP A 456 23.46 31.56 -4.78
CA ASP A 456 24.68 31.65 -3.94
C ASP A 456 25.96 31.12 -4.62
N THR A 457 26.12 31.30 -5.93
CA THR A 457 27.35 30.89 -6.64
C THR A 457 28.01 31.95 -7.51
N VAL A 458 27.69 33.23 -7.32
CA VAL A 458 28.38 34.33 -8.00
C VAL A 458 28.51 35.53 -7.06
N GLU A 459 29.36 35.44 -6.04
CA GLU A 459 29.91 36.60 -5.31
C GLU A 459 30.92 36.08 -4.26
N ASN A 460 32.17 35.85 -4.68
CA ASN A 460 33.40 35.91 -3.86
C ASN A 460 34.56 35.29 -4.63
N ALA A 461 35.06 36.02 -5.63
CA ALA A 461 36.40 35.82 -6.19
C ALA A 461 36.86 37.14 -6.81
N GLY A 462 37.39 38.03 -5.97
CA GLY A 462 38.02 39.28 -6.38
C GLY A 462 38.56 40.04 -5.17
N GLU A 463 39.83 40.44 -5.24
CA GLU A 463 40.65 41.26 -4.31
C GLU A 463 41.28 40.49 -3.13
N GLU A 464 42.55 40.06 -3.20
CA GLU A 464 43.84 40.79 -3.25
C GLU A 464 44.40 41.19 -1.85
N MET A 465 45.57 40.63 -1.54
CA MET A 465 46.74 41.15 -0.78
C MET A 465 47.52 39.91 -0.27
N GLU A 466 48.63 39.49 -0.88
CA GLU A 466 49.95 40.13 -0.97
C GLU A 466 50.55 40.49 0.41
N VAL A 467 51.81 40.08 0.60
CA VAL A 467 52.86 40.56 1.52
C VAL A 467 53.35 39.55 2.60
N ASP A 468 54.64 39.19 2.41
CA ASP A 468 55.70 38.70 3.32
C ASP A 468 55.50 37.33 4.00
N GLU A 469 56.37 36.31 3.89
CA GLU A 469 57.85 36.21 3.90
C GLU A 469 58.34 34.92 3.21
#